data_AF-A0A2V9IUN1-F1
#
_entry.id   AF-A0A2V9IUN1-F1
#
_cell.length_a   1.000
_cell.length_b   1.000
_cell.length_c   1.000
_cell.angle_alpha   90.00
_cell.angle_beta   90.00
_cell.angle_gamma   90.00
#
_symmetry.space_group_name_H-M   'P 1'
#
loop_
_entity.id
_entity.type
_entity.pdbx_description
1 polymer ?
#
loop_
_entity_poly.entity_id
_entity_poly.type
_entity_poly.pdbx_seq_one_letter_code
_entity_poly.pdbx_strand_id
1 'polypeptide(L)'
;MGTSANAVKTQVWTALIAMLVLKYLQLKSKFSWSLSNLAALLRQQLFFYRDLYVWLDDPYQAPPALVGLHDNAQLSLAITW
;
A
#
# COMPACT_ATOMS: atom_id res chain seq x y z
N MET A 1 -26.77 -3.73 -10.69
CA MET A 1 -25.32 -4.05 -10.71
C MET A 1 -25.05 -4.89 -11.94
N GLY A 2 -24.15 -4.46 -12.81
CA GLY A 2 -24.01 -4.98 -14.18
C GLY A 2 -23.75 -6.48 -14.26
N THR A 3 -24.77 -7.24 -14.63
CA THR A 3 -24.69 -8.65 -15.04
C THR A 3 -24.78 -8.82 -16.55
N SER A 4 -24.53 -7.76 -17.32
CA SER A 4 -24.40 -7.91 -18.77
C SER A 4 -23.11 -8.67 -19.08
N ALA A 5 -23.14 -9.53 -20.10
CA ALA A 5 -21.98 -10.29 -20.53
C ALA A 5 -20.74 -9.40 -20.80
N ASN A 6 -20.97 -8.14 -21.22
CA ASN A 6 -19.91 -7.15 -21.38
C ASN A 6 -19.28 -6.71 -20.06
N ALA A 7 -20.07 -6.50 -19.00
CA ALA A 7 -19.52 -6.14 -17.68
C ALA A 7 -18.62 -7.26 -17.13
N VAL A 8 -19.04 -8.52 -17.30
CA VAL A 8 -18.25 -9.69 -16.89
C VAL A 8 -16.97 -9.80 -17.72
N LYS A 9 -17.05 -9.63 -19.05
CA LYS A 9 -15.86 -9.63 -19.92
C LYS A 9 -14.87 -8.55 -19.48
N THR A 10 -15.33 -7.33 -19.20
CA THR A 10 -14.48 -6.24 -18.70
C THR A 10 -13.84 -6.61 -17.36
N GLN A 11 -14.58 -7.21 -16.41
CA GLN A 11 -14.02 -7.65 -15.14
C GLN A 11 -12.89 -8.67 -15.31
N VAL A 12 -13.06 -9.64 -16.21
CA VAL A 12 -12.02 -10.63 -16.51
C VAL A 12 -10.77 -9.97 -17.08
N TRP A 13 -10.91 -9.09 -18.07
CA TRP A 13 -9.76 -8.37 -18.62
C TRP A 13 -9.05 -7.50 -17.56
N THR A 14 -9.80 -6.82 -16.70
CA THR A 14 -9.24 -6.05 -15.58
C THR A 14 -8.49 -6.94 -14.60
N ALA A 15 -9.04 -8.10 -14.25
CA ALA A 15 -8.37 -9.05 -13.36
C ALA A 15 -7.08 -9.60 -13.97
N LEU A 16 -7.07 -9.89 -15.27
CA LEU A 16 -5.88 -10.35 -15.99
C LEU A 16 -4.78 -9.28 -16.00
N ILE A 17 -5.13 -8.02 -16.28
CA ILE A 17 -4.18 -6.89 -16.21
C ILE A 17 -3.64 -6.73 -14.78
N ALA A 18 -4.51 -6.76 -13.78
CA ALA A 18 -4.11 -6.64 -12.38
C ALA A 18 -3.14 -7.76 -11.97
N MET A 19 -3.41 -9.01 -12.37
CA MET A 19 -2.52 -10.15 -12.11
C MET A 19 -1.17 -10.00 -12.80
N LEU A 20 -1.13 -9.49 -14.04
CA LEU A 20 0.10 -9.22 -14.76
C LEU A 20 0.96 -8.16 -14.03
N VAL A 21 0.33 -7.06 -13.61
CA VAL A 21 1.00 -5.99 -12.85
C VAL A 21 1.53 -6.51 -11.52
N LEU A 22 0.71 -7.25 -10.76
CA LEU A 22 1.14 -7.84 -9.48
C LEU A 22 2.34 -8.77 -9.64
N LYS A 23 2.36 -9.59 -10.70
CA LYS A 23 3.50 -10.46 -11.01
C LYS A 23 4.75 -9.68 -11.37
N TYR A 24 4.62 -8.62 -12.16
CA TYR A 24 5.73 -7.74 -12.48
C TYR A 24 6.32 -7.08 -11.21
N LEU A 25 5.47 -6.57 -10.32
CA LEU A 25 5.91 -6.03 -9.03
C LEU A 25 6.60 -7.09 -8.17
N GLN A 26 6.06 -8.32 -8.13
CA GLN A 26 6.67 -9.42 -7.39
C GLN A 26 8.09 -9.74 -7.88
N LEU A 27 8.33 -9.68 -9.20
CA LEU A 27 9.66 -9.90 -9.79
C LEU A 27 10.62 -8.74 -9.53
N LYS A 28 10.12 -7.50 -9.46
CA LYS A 28 10.94 -6.32 -9.20
C LYS A 28 11.34 -6.20 -7.72
N SER A 29 10.51 -6.69 -6.81
CA SER A 29 10.78 -6.61 -5.37
C SER A 29 12.00 -7.45 -4.99
N LYS A 30 12.80 -6.92 -4.07
CA LYS A 30 13.86 -7.70 -3.41
C LYS A 30 13.34 -8.72 -2.40
N PHE A 31 12.08 -8.60 -1.98
CA PHE A 31 11.45 -9.48 -0.99
C PHE A 31 10.55 -10.53 -1.66
N SER A 32 10.54 -11.74 -1.11
CA SER A 32 9.66 -12.83 -1.55
C SER A 32 8.23 -12.63 -1.04
N TRP A 33 7.52 -11.65 -1.59
CA TRP A 33 6.11 -11.41 -1.28
C TRP A 33 5.22 -12.57 -1.69
N SER A 34 4.23 -12.92 -0.85
CA SER A 34 3.08 -13.69 -1.31
C SER A 34 2.17 -12.80 -2.16
N LEU A 35 1.59 -13.35 -3.23
CA LEU A 35 0.69 -12.61 -4.12
C LEU A 35 -0.49 -11.98 -3.37
N SER A 36 -1.08 -12.73 -2.42
CA SER A 36 -2.22 -12.26 -1.63
C SER A 36 -1.85 -11.08 -0.73
N ASN A 37 -0.66 -11.13 -0.10
CA ASN A 37 -0.18 -10.03 0.73
C ASN A 37 0.12 -8.79 -0.10
N LEU A 38 0.81 -8.96 -1.24
CA LEU A 38 1.11 -7.85 -2.15
C LEU A 38 -0.17 -7.21 -2.69
N ALA A 39 -1.16 -8.01 -3.09
CA ALA A 39 -2.44 -7.49 -3.57
C ALA A 39 -3.23 -6.74 -2.49
N ALA A 40 -3.28 -7.28 -1.27
CA ALA A 40 -3.97 -6.64 -0.14
C ALA A 40 -3.32 -5.30 0.23
N LEU A 41 -1.99 -5.28 0.33
CA LEU A 41 -1.24 -4.08 0.65
C LEU A 41 -1.24 -3.07 -0.50
N LEU A 42 -1.08 -3.50 -1.75
CA LEU A 42 -1.17 -2.62 -2.92
C LEU A 42 -2.51 -1.89 -2.98
N ARG A 43 -3.61 -2.60 -2.69
CA ARG A 43 -4.94 -1.99 -2.60
C ARG A 43 -4.96 -0.88 -1.56
N GLN A 44 -4.42 -1.12 -0.36
CA GLN A 44 -4.35 -0.11 0.70
C GLN A 44 -3.43 1.06 0.29
N GLN A 45 -2.26 0.76 -0.27
CA GLN A 45 -1.30 1.78 -0.70
C GLN A 45 -1.81 2.61 -1.88
N LEU A 46 -2.67 2.10 -2.75
CA LEU A 46 -3.27 2.90 -3.83
C LEU A 46 -4.17 4.04 -3.31
N PHE A 47 -4.68 3.94 -2.07
CA PHE A 47 -5.42 5.03 -1.42
C PHE A 47 -4.50 6.10 -0.82
N PHE A 48 -3.21 5.82 -0.64
CA PHE A 48 -2.23 6.74 -0.09
C PHE A 48 -1.20 7.12 -1.18
N TYR A 49 -1.02 8.40 -1.47
CA TYR A 49 0.03 8.84 -2.41
C TYR A 49 1.43 8.64 -1.81
N ARG A 50 1.97 7.42 -1.90
CA ARG A 50 3.34 7.03 -1.51
C ARG A 50 4.10 6.50 -2.73
N ASP A 51 5.41 6.73 -2.75
CA ASP A 51 6.28 6.07 -3.73
C ASP A 51 6.21 4.54 -3.59
N LEU A 52 5.64 3.90 -4.61
CA LEU A 52 5.38 2.47 -4.62
C LEU A 52 6.66 1.64 -4.75
N TYR A 53 7.68 2.15 -5.44
CA TYR A 53 8.92 1.41 -5.64
C TYR A 53 9.76 1.36 -4.37
N VAL A 54 9.86 2.49 -3.65
CA VAL A 54 10.51 2.53 -2.34
C VAL A 54 9.75 1.65 -1.34
N TRP A 55 8.42 1.73 -1.32
CA TRP A 55 7.59 0.93 -0.42
C TRP A 55 7.69 -0.58 -0.69
N LEU A 56 7.81 -0.98 -1.96
CA LEU A 56 7.92 -2.39 -2.35
C LEU A 56 9.19 -3.06 -1.79
N ASP A 57 10.25 -2.27 -1.59
CA ASP A 57 11.52 -2.71 -1.01
C ASP A 57 11.61 -2.43 0.50
N ASP A 58 10.91 -1.43 1.04
CA ASP A 58 10.85 -1.14 2.47
C ASP A 58 9.41 -0.80 2.94
N PRO A 59 8.58 -1.83 3.20
CA PRO A 59 7.15 -1.66 3.44
C PRO A 59 6.81 -1.11 4.83
N TYR A 60 7.75 -1.21 5.78
CA TYR A 60 7.55 -0.84 7.18
C TYR A 60 8.03 0.57 7.50
N GLN A 61 8.42 1.36 6.49
CA GLN A 61 8.69 2.78 6.66
C GLN A 61 7.48 3.49 7.27
N ALA A 62 7.67 3.99 8.49
CA ALA A 62 6.73 4.88 9.14
C ALA A 62 6.38 6.04 8.17
N PRO A 63 5.15 6.59 8.21
CA PRO A 63 4.91 7.89 7.58
C PRO A 63 6.04 8.83 8.03
N PRO A 64 6.59 9.67 7.14
CA PRO A 64 7.64 10.60 7.55
C PRO A 64 7.14 11.29 8.81
N ALA A 65 7.79 11.01 9.94
CA ALA A 65 7.47 11.68 11.18
C ALA A 65 7.48 13.16 10.83
N LEU A 66 6.46 13.91 11.24
CA LEU A 66 6.50 15.37 11.10
C LEU A 66 7.73 15.81 11.88
N VAL A 67 8.85 15.98 11.16
CA VAL A 67 10.15 16.35 11.71
C VAL A 67 9.93 17.70 12.36
N GLY A 68 9.77 17.70 13.69
CA GLY A 68 9.54 18.92 14.48
C GLY A 68 8.24 19.05 15.27
N LEU A 69 7.35 18.04 15.38
CA LEU A 69 6.10 18.19 16.15
C LEU A 69 5.87 17.23 17.33
N HIS A 70 6.77 16.28 17.63
CA HIS A 70 6.51 15.26 18.66
C HIS A 70 7.33 15.35 19.96
N ASP A 71 8.24 16.32 20.12
CA ASP A 71 9.13 16.34 21.30
C ASP A 71 8.75 17.35 22.40
N ASN A 72 7.82 18.28 22.16
CA ASN A 72 7.59 19.41 23.08
C ASN A 72 6.18 19.53 23.66
N ALA A 73 5.18 18.75 23.19
CA ALA A 73 3.82 18.83 23.72
C ALA A 73 3.51 17.77 24.80
N GLN A 74 4.19 16.63 24.78
CA GLN A 74 3.91 15.52 25.71
C GLN A 74 4.69 15.60 27.03
N LEU A 75 5.80 16.36 27.05
CA LEU A 75 6.62 16.55 28.27
C LEU A 75 6.07 17.62 29.23
N SER A 76 4.99 18.35 28.89
CA SER A 76 4.41 19.38 29.77
C SER A 76 3.31 18.87 30.70
N LEU A 77 2.85 17.63 30.55
CA LEU A 77 1.95 16.96 31.52
C LEU A 77 2.75 16.31 32.66
N ALA A 78 3.88 16.91 33.03
CA ALA A 78 4.55 16.61 34.29
C ALA A 78 3.56 16.96 35.41
N ILE A 79 2.96 15.91 35.97
CA ILE A 79 2.04 15.94 37.09
C ILE A 79 2.72 16.74 38.21
N THR A 80 2.25 17.97 38.42
CA THR A 80 2.62 18.79 39.56
C THR A 80 1.81 18.30 40.76
N TRP A 81 2.47 17.69 41.74
CA TRP A 81 1.97 17.59 43.11
C TRP A 81 2.54 18.74 43.93
#